data_AF-A0A7S2T5V5-F1
#
_entry.id   AF-A0A7S2T5V5-F1
#
_cell.length_a   1.000
_cell.length_b   1.000
_cell.length_c   1.000
_cell.angle_alpha   90.00
_cell.angle_beta   90.00
_cell.angle_gamma   90.00
#
_symmetry.space_group_name_H-M   'P 1'
#
loop_
_entity.id
_entity.type
_entity.pdbx_description
1 polymer ?
#
loop_
_entity_poly.entity_id
_entity_poly.type
_entity_poly.pdbx_seq_one_letter_code
_entity_poly.pdbx_strand_id
1 'polypeptide(L)'
;SLKPLSGWVTDLLARVEFISQWINTGNPAIYWISGFFFPQAFLTGTLQNFARKMMFSIDTVSFSFRVMDTLSEKTTTSGPTDGCYIRGLYLEGGRWDHAAHVLDESRPKELYT
;
A
#
# COMPACT_ATOMS: atom_id res chain seq x y z
N SER A 1 -16.33 -3.96 12.60
CA SER A 1 -15.84 -2.56 12.67
C SER A 1 -16.67 -1.79 13.69
N LEU A 2 -16.01 -1.08 14.61
CA LEU A 2 -16.63 -0.32 15.70
C LEU A 2 -16.39 1.20 15.55
N LYS A 3 -15.95 1.66 14.37
CA LYS A 3 -15.62 3.06 14.10
C LYS A 3 -16.90 3.92 14.15
N PRO A 4 -16.91 5.06 14.86
CA PRO A 4 -18.06 5.97 14.86
C PRO A 4 -18.27 6.59 13.48
N LEU A 5 -19.49 7.08 13.20
CA LEU A 5 -19.83 7.70 11.92
C LEU A 5 -18.86 8.82 11.51
N SER A 6 -18.45 9.66 12.46
CA SER A 6 -17.46 10.72 12.20
C SER A 6 -16.14 10.16 11.65
N GLY A 7 -15.66 9.05 12.21
CA GLY A 7 -14.46 8.37 11.71
C GLY A 7 -14.65 7.83 10.29
N TRP A 8 -15.83 7.28 9.97
CA TRP A 8 -16.13 6.82 8.61
C TRP A 8 -16.18 7.97 7.60
N VAL A 9 -16.74 9.12 7.99
CA VAL A 9 -16.76 10.33 7.15
C VAL A 9 -15.34 10.83 6.90
N THR A 10 -14.48 10.87 7.92
CA THR A 10 -13.07 11.24 7.76
C THR A 10 -12.35 10.29 6.79
N ASP A 11 -12.53 8.98 6.93
CA ASP A 11 -11.93 8.00 6.02
C ASP A 11 -12.44 8.19 4.58
N LEU A 12 -13.74 8.45 4.40
CA LEU A 12 -14.33 8.67 3.09
C LEU A 12 -13.73 9.91 2.42
N LEU A 13 -13.66 11.03 3.14
CA LEU A 13 -13.05 12.28 2.64
C LEU A 13 -11.59 12.05 2.24
N ALA A 14 -10.82 11.33 3.06
CA ALA A 14 -9.43 11.00 2.74
C ALA A 14 -9.30 10.12 1.48
N ARG A 15 -10.21 9.16 1.28
CA ARG A 15 -10.24 8.31 0.06
C ARG A 15 -10.60 9.11 -1.18
N VAL A 16 -11.60 10.00 -1.08
CA VAL A 16 -12.01 10.88 -2.18
C VAL A 16 -10.85 11.80 -2.56
N GLU A 17 -10.17 12.40 -1.59
CA GLU A 17 -9.01 13.24 -1.83
C GLU A 17 -7.88 12.47 -2.53
N PHE A 18 -7.53 11.28 -2.04
CA PHE A 18 -6.51 10.43 -2.66
C PHE A 18 -6.81 10.12 -4.13
N ILE A 19 -8.04 9.72 -4.46
CA ILE A 19 -8.44 9.43 -5.85
C ILE A 19 -8.49 10.71 -6.69
N SER A 20 -8.95 11.82 -6.11
CA SER A 20 -9.02 13.11 -6.80
C SER A 20 -7.63 13.62 -7.17
N GLN A 21 -6.66 13.49 -6.26
CA GLN A 21 -5.26 13.81 -6.53
C GLN A 21 -4.71 12.95 -7.66
N TRP A 22 -4.93 11.63 -7.62
CA TRP A 22 -4.52 10.74 -8.70
C TRP A 22 -5.10 11.18 -10.06
N ILE A 23 -6.39 11.49 -10.13
CA ILE A 23 -7.02 11.97 -11.37
C ILE A 23 -6.35 13.25 -11.89
N ASN A 24 -6.03 14.18 -10.99
CA ASN A 24 -5.53 15.51 -11.37
C ASN A 24 -4.03 15.54 -11.69
N THR A 25 -3.22 14.72 -11.02
CA THR A 25 -1.74 14.78 -11.11
C THR A 25 -1.12 13.53 -11.72
N GLY A 26 -1.92 12.51 -12.02
CA GLY A 26 -1.44 11.23 -12.53
C GLY A 26 -1.06 10.27 -11.41
N ASN A 27 -0.35 9.19 -11.77
CA ASN A 27 -0.05 8.10 -10.86
C ASN A 27 0.73 8.57 -9.62
N PRO A 28 0.26 8.27 -8.39
CA PRO A 28 1.01 8.59 -7.19
C PRO A 28 2.27 7.73 -7.12
N ALA A 29 3.33 8.26 -6.52
CA ALA A 29 4.57 7.52 -6.30
C ALA A 29 4.38 6.39 -5.25
N ILE A 30 3.51 6.60 -4.27
CA ILE A 30 3.15 5.63 -3.22
C ILE A 30 1.62 5.52 -3.17
N TYR A 31 1.08 4.32 -3.33
CA TYR A 31 -0.36 4.07 -3.33
C TYR A 31 -0.86 3.76 -1.91
N TRP A 32 -1.99 4.36 -1.51
CA TRP A 32 -2.67 3.99 -0.28
C TRP A 32 -3.54 2.74 -0.49
N ILE A 33 -2.98 1.55 -0.27
CA ILE A 33 -3.64 0.29 -0.65
C ILE A 33 -4.95 0.05 0.12
N SER A 34 -4.98 0.38 1.41
CA SER A 34 -6.20 0.28 2.23
C SER A 34 -7.23 1.37 1.93
N GLY A 35 -6.85 2.39 1.14
CA GLY A 35 -7.74 3.41 0.59
C GLY A 35 -8.63 2.90 -0.56
N PHE A 36 -8.27 1.78 -1.18
CA PHE A 36 -9.12 1.16 -2.20
C PHE A 36 -10.34 0.47 -1.62
N PHE A 37 -11.44 0.50 -2.36
CA PHE A 37 -12.61 -0.35 -2.08
C PHE A 37 -12.33 -1.81 -2.45
N PHE A 38 -11.61 -2.03 -3.55
CA PHE A 38 -11.24 -3.36 -4.03
C PHE A 38 -9.74 -3.44 -4.39
N PRO A 39 -8.84 -3.60 -3.41
CA PRO A 39 -7.38 -3.59 -3.62
C PRO A 39 -6.88 -4.74 -4.50
N GLN A 40 -7.62 -5.84 -4.59
CA GLN A 40 -7.27 -6.96 -5.46
C GLN A 40 -7.21 -6.55 -6.95
N ALA A 41 -8.13 -5.69 -7.42
CA ALA A 41 -8.07 -5.20 -8.79
C ALA A 41 -6.79 -4.39 -9.06
N PHE A 42 -6.34 -3.59 -8.09
CA PHE A 42 -5.08 -2.87 -8.17
C PHE A 42 -3.90 -3.83 -8.29
N LEU A 43 -3.81 -4.83 -7.39
CA LEU A 43 -2.74 -5.84 -7.42
C LEU A 43 -2.70 -6.63 -8.73
N THR A 44 -3.87 -7.09 -9.21
CA THR A 44 -3.96 -7.77 -10.51
C THR A 44 -3.54 -6.84 -11.65
N GLY A 45 -3.96 -5.57 -11.63
CA GLY A 45 -3.53 -4.56 -12.60
C GLY A 45 -2.01 -4.36 -12.63
N THR A 46 -1.37 -4.31 -11.46
CA THR A 46 0.09 -4.22 -11.34
C THR A 46 0.79 -5.45 -11.93
N LEU A 47 0.31 -6.66 -11.63
CA LEU A 47 0.85 -7.90 -12.23
C LEU A 47 0.68 -7.90 -13.75
N GLN A 48 -0.50 -7.51 -14.25
CA GLN A 48 -0.76 -7.42 -15.68
C GLN A 48 0.18 -6.42 -16.37
N ASN A 49 0.41 -5.25 -15.77
CA ASN A 49 1.30 -4.24 -16.33
C ASN A 49 2.74 -4.76 -16.42
N PHE A 50 3.22 -5.44 -15.37
CA PHE A 50 4.54 -6.08 -15.37
C PHE A 50 4.63 -7.21 -16.41
N ALA A 51 3.66 -8.13 -16.43
CA ALA A 51 3.63 -9.25 -17.37
C ALA A 51 3.63 -8.78 -18.83
N ARG A 52 2.85 -7.73 -19.17
CA ARG A 52 2.85 -7.11 -20.50
C ARG A 52 4.19 -6.49 -20.86
N LYS A 53 4.80 -5.74 -19.93
CA LYS A 53 6.12 -5.10 -20.12
C LYS A 53 7.22 -6.15 -20.39
N MET A 54 7.17 -7.28 -19.69
CA MET A 54 8.17 -8.35 -19.77
C MET A 54 7.84 -9.44 -20.79
N MET A 55 6.68 -9.35 -21.45
CA MET A 55 6.16 -10.38 -22.37
C MET A 55 6.03 -11.77 -21.74
N PHE A 56 5.67 -11.83 -20.45
CA PHE A 56 5.38 -13.07 -19.74
C PHE A 56 3.87 -13.35 -19.68
N SER A 57 3.51 -14.62 -19.46
CA SER A 57 2.13 -14.93 -19.06
C SER A 57 1.87 -14.38 -17.66
N ILE A 58 0.66 -13.89 -17.40
CA ILE A 58 0.29 -13.45 -16.05
C ILE A 58 0.35 -14.60 -15.04
N ASP A 59 0.08 -15.84 -15.48
CA ASP A 59 0.08 -17.01 -14.60
C ASP A 59 1.49 -17.42 -14.15
N THR A 60 2.54 -16.88 -14.77
CA THR A 60 3.94 -17.17 -14.43
C THR A 60 4.59 -16.10 -13.56
N VAL A 61 3.86 -15.06 -13.16
CA VAL A 61 4.38 -13.97 -12.34
C VAL A 61 3.70 -13.91 -10.97
N SER A 62 4.48 -13.55 -9.95
CA SER A 62 3.99 -13.34 -8.59
C SER A 62 4.65 -12.11 -7.98
N PHE A 63 4.10 -11.62 -6.87
CA PHE A 63 4.74 -10.55 -6.12
C PHE A 63 5.90 -11.08 -5.28
N SER A 64 6.95 -10.26 -5.21
CA SER A 64 7.92 -10.28 -4.12
C SER A 64 7.77 -8.98 -3.34
N PHE A 65 7.97 -9.03 -2.03
CA PHE A 65 7.70 -7.92 -1.13
C PHE A 65 8.98 -7.48 -0.42
N ARG A 66 9.12 -6.17 -0.22
CA ARG A 66 10.19 -5.55 0.55
C ARG A 66 9.63 -4.37 1.34
N VAL A 67 9.85 -4.37 2.65
CA VAL A 67 9.53 -3.22 3.50
C VAL A 67 10.58 -2.12 3.25
N MET A 68 10.10 -0.89 3.09
CA MET A 68 10.93 0.26 2.74
C MET A 68 10.87 1.29 3.88
N ASP A 69 11.97 1.46 4.62
CA ASP A 69 11.97 2.29 5.84
C ASP A 69 12.10 3.80 5.56
N THR A 70 12.63 4.17 4.40
CA THR A 70 13.02 5.56 4.08
C THR A 70 12.07 6.26 3.11
N LEU A 71 11.03 5.58 2.63
CA LEU A 71 10.06 6.17 1.72
C LEU A 71 9.07 7.06 2.46
N SER A 72 8.77 8.22 1.88
CA SER A 72 7.82 9.18 2.42
C SER A 72 7.07 9.85 1.27
N GLU A 73 5.76 10.01 1.41
CA GLU A 73 4.92 10.66 0.39
C GLU A 73 5.37 12.10 0.09
N LYS A 74 6.05 12.75 1.02
CA LYS A 74 6.53 14.13 0.85
C LYS A 74 7.80 14.23 0.00
N THR A 75 8.64 13.20 0.00
CA THR A 75 9.97 13.22 -0.62
C THR A 75 10.06 12.31 -1.83
N THR A 76 9.24 11.26 -1.89
CA THR A 76 9.23 10.29 -2.99
C THR A 76 8.38 10.84 -4.14
N THR A 77 9.04 11.24 -5.23
CA THR A 77 8.39 11.86 -6.40
C THR A 77 8.07 10.88 -7.52
N SER A 78 8.69 9.69 -7.52
CA SER A 78 8.48 8.66 -8.55
C SER A 78 8.33 7.27 -7.95
N GLY A 79 7.57 6.42 -8.65
CA GLY A 79 7.42 5.00 -8.33
C GLY A 79 8.67 4.17 -8.70
N PRO A 80 8.69 2.87 -8.34
CA PRO A 80 9.77 1.98 -8.71
C PRO A 80 9.78 1.69 -10.21
N THR A 81 10.90 1.16 -10.72
CA THR A 81 11.01 0.71 -12.13
C THR A 81 10.02 -0.40 -12.47
N ASP A 82 9.76 -1.29 -11.52
CA ASP A 82 8.83 -2.41 -11.61
C ASP A 82 8.04 -2.55 -10.30
N GLY A 83 6.74 -2.84 -10.41
CA GLY A 83 5.85 -2.96 -9.27
C GLY A 83 5.27 -1.62 -8.81
N CYS A 84 5.07 -1.47 -7.50
CA CYS A 84 4.53 -0.27 -6.89
C CYS A 84 4.99 -0.13 -5.44
N TYR A 85 5.06 1.09 -4.93
CA TYR A 85 5.15 1.34 -3.49
C TYR A 85 3.75 1.46 -2.93
N ILE A 86 3.52 0.86 -1.77
CA ILE A 86 2.22 0.88 -1.08
C ILE A 86 2.39 1.31 0.37
N ARG A 87 1.35 1.91 0.93
CA ARG A 87 1.21 2.19 2.36
C ARG A 87 -0.18 1.83 2.88
N GLY A 88 -0.34 1.88 4.20
CA GLY A 88 -1.62 1.67 4.87
C GLY A 88 -1.91 0.21 5.20
N LEU A 89 -0.86 -0.61 5.27
CA LEU A 89 -0.88 -1.91 5.92
C LEU A 89 -0.65 -1.72 7.42
N TYR A 90 -1.16 -2.64 8.22
CA TYR A 90 -0.91 -2.74 9.66
C TYR A 90 -0.69 -4.21 10.00
N LEU A 91 0.08 -4.47 11.04
CA LEU A 91 0.26 -5.79 11.64
C LEU A 91 -0.61 -5.90 12.89
N GLU A 92 -1.25 -7.05 13.08
CA GLU A 92 -1.98 -7.39 14.31
C GLU A 92 -1.29 -8.58 14.98
N GLY A 93 -1.09 -8.51 16.30
CA GLY A 93 -0.44 -9.57 17.06
C GLY A 93 1.09 -9.66 16.88
N GLY A 94 1.69 -8.71 16.15
CA GLY A 94 3.12 -8.60 15.95
C GLY A 94 3.51 -7.19 15.53
N ARG A 95 4.82 -6.94 15.41
CA ARG A 95 5.39 -5.69 14.91
C ARG A 95 6.45 -5.97 13.86
N TRP A 96 6.76 -4.97 13.05
CA TRP A 96 7.94 -5.00 12.20
C TRP A 96 9.15 -4.42 12.94
N ASP A 97 10.23 -5.18 13.06
CA ASP A 97 11.51 -4.65 13.52
C ASP A 97 12.25 -4.04 12.33
N HIS A 98 12.29 -2.70 12.27
CA HIS A 98 12.99 -1.96 11.22
C HIS A 98 14.51 -2.11 11.27
N ALA A 99 15.10 -2.40 12.44
CA ALA A 99 16.55 -2.58 12.55
C ALA A 99 16.98 -3.97 12.05
N ALA A 100 16.22 -5.00 12.42
CA ALA A 100 16.51 -6.38 12.03
C ALA A 100 15.83 -6.81 10.71
N HIS A 101 14.88 -6.02 10.18
CA HIS A 101 14.04 -6.34 9.03
C HIS A 101 13.32 -7.70 9.15
N VAL A 102 12.73 -7.95 10.32
CA VAL A 102 11.98 -9.18 10.62
C VAL A 102 10.67 -8.87 11.35
N LEU A 103 9.77 -9.85 11.36
CA LEU A 103 8.62 -9.83 12.26
C LEU A 103 9.08 -10.13 13.69
N ASP A 104 8.51 -9.40 14.64
CA ASP A 104 8.79 -9.51 16.06
C ASP A 104 7.48 -9.45 16.86
N GLU A 105 7.53 -9.81 18.14
CA GLU A 105 6.35 -9.80 19.01
C GLU A 105 5.79 -8.38 19.17
N SER A 106 4.47 -8.24 19.37
CA SER A 106 3.90 -6.93 19.67
C SER A 106 4.40 -6.40 21.02
N ARG A 107 4.47 -5.08 21.19
CA ARG A 107 4.79 -4.50 22.51
C ARG A 107 3.58 -4.63 23.44
N PRO A 108 3.79 -4.64 24.77
CA PRO A 108 2.67 -4.71 25.72
C PRO A 108 1.64 -3.60 25.47
N LYS A 109 0.37 -3.99 25.31
CA LYS A 109 -0.79 -3.11 25.05
C LYS A 109 -0.80 -2.42 23.67
N GLU A 110 0.01 -2.90 22.73
CA GLU A 110 -0.03 -2.49 21.33
C GLU A 110 -0.79 -3.56 20.53
N LEU A 111 -1.98 -3.22 20.00
CA LEU A 111 -2.81 -4.18 19.26
C LEU A 111 -2.47 -4.19 17.76
N TYR A 112 -2.10 -3.03 17.22
CA TYR A 112 -1.76 -2.84 15.81
C TYR A 112 -0.51 -1.98 15.68
N THR A 113 0.36 -2.30 14.70
CA THR A 113 1.54 -1.49 14.32
C THR A 113 1.55 -1.18 12.84
#